data_AF-U6SJ65-F1
#
_entry.id   AF-U6SJ65-F1
#
_cell.length_a   1.000
_cell.length_b   1.000
_cell.length_c   1.000
_cell.angle_alpha   90.00
_cell.angle_beta   90.00
_cell.angle_gamma   90.00
#
_symmetry.space_group_name_H-M   'P 1'
#
loop_
_entity.id
_entity.type
_entity.pdbx_description
1 polymer ?
#
loop_
_entity_poly.entity_id
_entity_poly.type
_entity_poly.pdbx_seq_one_letter_code
_entity_poly.pdbx_strand_id
1 'polypeptide(L)'
;MVWAVDQGLIKGYVNQIHPRGVHAGIGNWVDPHGSLTEAQLLSILFRYTHQAELENTAPKDPFWASTAYQLAHKYNVPTKGSLSNKAEANKGTTRGQLATTLATIHFGKQVSLREAVDFMYETGITYGRTDAWGNSPMTFESFGANDPLQRAHITSFMKRYHDYLQKGGSVNPAPPTSQPAPPTTQPTPPPTSSFEFSIKPSENNRVGNITVHYGQHTYGSKNQAEYNEVMKRVHDAINKDLASTPFMSGHNGALYQYFDNFMAGERPIMDRNHPDVRSSKNVALRAFETSYKDLRDAGVKKNTIEEVAKAGVLAVSLMSHAKDPRDGTPNSAHDAIVKGLIDCDAEAQVYSAVYDSLGYTTAILARPGHAFVVIKIEGNWYLDTAGVYTKVDMKQAMSQGLQVVVPPTDGSTLR
;
A
#
# COMPACT_ATOMS: atom_id res chain seq x y z
N MET A 1 -3.22 16.11 7.27
CA MET A 1 -4.08 17.29 7.58
C MET A 1 -3.62 18.09 8.78
N VAL A 2 -3.39 17.50 9.98
CA VAL A 2 -2.92 18.23 11.18
C VAL A 2 -1.71 19.11 10.85
N TRP A 3 -0.65 18.52 10.26
CA TRP A 3 0.51 19.26 9.76
C TRP A 3 0.15 20.49 8.90
N ALA A 4 -0.81 20.38 7.97
CA ALA A 4 -1.15 21.49 7.09
C ALA A 4 -1.93 22.61 7.82
N VAL A 5 -2.59 22.30 8.94
CA VAL A 5 -3.19 23.29 9.82
C VAL A 5 -2.09 24.00 10.62
N ASP A 6 -1.14 23.23 11.18
CA ASP A 6 -0.02 23.76 11.96
C ASP A 6 0.89 24.67 11.13
N GLN A 7 1.07 24.33 9.85
CA GLN A 7 1.79 25.15 8.87
C GLN A 7 0.95 26.33 8.32
N GLY A 8 -0.27 26.54 8.80
CA GLY A 8 -1.14 27.64 8.37
C GLY A 8 -1.65 27.54 6.92
N LEU A 9 -1.48 26.40 6.26
CA LEU A 9 -1.84 26.21 4.86
C LEU A 9 -3.36 26.11 4.69
N ILE A 10 -4.01 25.34 5.58
CA ILE A 10 -5.46 25.17 5.60
C ILE A 10 -6.04 25.58 6.96
N LYS A 11 -7.30 26.05 6.93
CA LYS A 11 -8.10 26.32 8.12
C LYS A 11 -9.45 25.61 7.98
N GLY A 12 -10.06 25.25 9.10
CA GLY A 12 -11.43 24.74 9.13
C GLY A 12 -12.43 25.82 8.76
N TYR A 13 -13.56 25.41 8.20
CA TYR A 13 -14.70 26.31 8.03
C TYR A 13 -15.27 26.64 9.40
N VAL A 14 -15.38 27.93 9.69
CA VAL A 14 -15.81 28.44 10.99
C VAL A 14 -17.33 28.45 11.06
N ASN A 15 -17.87 28.06 12.22
CA ASN A 15 -19.31 28.09 12.52
C ASN A 15 -20.18 27.40 11.45
N GLN A 16 -19.73 26.25 10.95
CA GLN A 16 -20.49 25.46 9.99
C GLN A 16 -21.24 24.32 10.67
N ILE A 17 -22.36 23.92 10.07
CA ILE A 17 -23.02 22.65 10.42
C ILE A 17 -22.02 21.52 10.14
N HIS A 18 -21.91 20.56 11.06
CA HIS A 18 -21.04 19.40 10.86
C HIS A 18 -21.37 18.73 9.52
N PRO A 19 -20.36 18.27 8.73
CA PRO A 19 -20.59 17.57 7.46
C PRO A 19 -21.48 16.31 7.51
N ARG A 20 -21.90 15.88 8.70
CA ARG A 20 -22.82 14.74 8.93
C ARG A 20 -24.26 15.19 9.18
N GLY A 21 -24.53 16.50 9.09
CA GLY A 21 -25.84 17.10 9.29
C GLY A 21 -25.98 17.86 10.60
N VAL A 22 -27.11 18.58 10.72
CA VAL A 22 -27.47 19.46 11.85
C VAL A 22 -27.39 18.79 13.23
N HIS A 23 -27.64 17.47 13.29
CA HIS A 23 -27.62 16.71 14.54
C HIS A 23 -26.23 16.56 15.17
N ALA A 24 -25.16 16.75 14.39
CA ALA A 24 -23.78 16.72 14.88
C ALA A 24 -23.26 18.10 15.30
N GLY A 25 -24.14 19.11 15.33
CA GLY A 25 -23.86 20.44 15.87
C GLY A 25 -23.21 21.42 14.89
N ILE A 26 -23.01 22.65 15.36
CA ILE A 26 -22.31 23.73 14.68
C ILE A 26 -20.90 23.83 15.28
N GLY A 27 -19.88 23.94 14.44
CA GLY A 27 -18.50 23.99 14.90
C GLY A 27 -17.52 24.34 13.79
N ASN A 28 -16.23 24.18 14.11
CA ASN A 28 -15.14 24.46 13.17
C ASN A 28 -14.69 23.15 12.52
N TRP A 29 -14.93 22.99 11.23
CA TRP A 29 -14.71 21.71 10.55
C TRP A 29 -13.68 21.82 9.43
N VAL A 30 -12.69 20.93 9.44
CA VAL A 30 -11.66 20.89 8.39
C VAL A 30 -12.18 20.33 7.06
N ASP A 31 -13.29 19.60 7.09
CA ASP A 31 -13.99 19.00 5.95
C ASP A 31 -13.04 18.25 4.99
N PRO A 32 -12.54 17.06 5.38
CA PRO A 32 -11.52 16.35 4.61
C PRO A 32 -11.98 15.92 3.21
N HIS A 33 -13.27 15.64 3.05
CA HIS A 33 -13.85 15.11 1.81
C HIS A 33 -14.47 16.19 0.92
N GLY A 34 -14.57 17.42 1.42
CA GLY A 34 -14.99 18.58 0.63
C GLY A 34 -14.11 18.78 -0.59
N SER A 35 -14.75 19.14 -1.71
CA SER A 35 -14.07 19.52 -2.94
C SER A 35 -13.25 20.80 -2.71
N LEU A 36 -11.99 20.78 -3.14
CA LEU A 36 -11.11 21.94 -3.09
C LEU A 36 -11.35 22.82 -4.33
N THR A 37 -11.49 24.13 -4.15
CA THR A 37 -11.64 25.04 -5.28
C THR A 37 -10.29 25.49 -5.86
N GLU A 38 -10.27 26.02 -7.09
CA GLU A 38 -9.05 26.58 -7.68
C GLU A 38 -8.48 27.75 -6.83
N ALA A 39 -9.35 28.65 -6.35
CA ALA A 39 -8.94 29.74 -5.46
C ALA A 39 -8.29 29.23 -4.16
N GLN A 40 -8.80 28.13 -3.61
CA GLN A 40 -8.21 27.48 -2.42
C GLN A 40 -6.87 26.82 -2.75
N LEU A 41 -6.75 26.13 -3.89
CA LEU A 41 -5.50 25.54 -4.38
C LEU A 41 -4.39 26.59 -4.47
N LEU A 42 -4.65 27.70 -5.17
CA LEU A 42 -3.67 28.78 -5.34
C LEU A 42 -3.26 29.39 -3.99
N SER A 43 -4.23 29.66 -3.13
CA SER A 43 -3.95 30.23 -1.81
C SER A 43 -3.10 29.31 -0.94
N ILE A 44 -3.34 28.01 -0.98
CA ILE A 44 -2.55 27.01 -0.24
C ILE A 44 -1.11 26.97 -0.77
N LEU A 45 -0.95 26.91 -2.10
CA LEU A 45 0.37 26.83 -2.73
C LEU A 45 1.20 28.10 -2.51
N PHE A 46 0.60 29.28 -2.60
CA PHE A 46 1.32 30.53 -2.35
C PHE A 46 1.59 30.80 -0.87
N ARG A 47 0.72 30.37 0.06
CA ARG A 47 1.08 30.36 1.49
C ARG A 47 2.31 29.50 1.76
N TYR A 48 2.47 28.40 1.03
CA TYR A 48 3.62 27.53 1.23
C TYR A 48 4.89 28.04 0.55
N THR A 49 4.79 28.54 -0.68
CA THR A 49 5.96 28.86 -1.52
C THR A 49 6.37 30.33 -1.49
N HIS A 50 5.44 31.24 -1.20
CA HIS A 50 5.61 32.69 -1.34
C HIS A 50 4.85 33.46 -0.25
N GLN A 51 4.88 32.96 0.99
CA GLN A 51 4.06 33.50 2.09
C GLN A 51 4.20 35.01 2.27
N ALA A 52 5.44 35.49 2.39
CA ALA A 52 5.72 36.90 2.61
C ALA A 52 5.22 37.78 1.45
N GLU A 53 5.32 37.31 0.21
CA GLU A 53 4.81 38.06 -0.94
C GLU A 53 3.28 38.07 -0.96
N LEU A 54 2.64 36.94 -0.66
CA LEU A 54 1.19 36.83 -0.58
C LEU A 54 0.60 37.79 0.48
N GLU A 55 1.27 37.91 1.63
CA GLU A 55 0.85 38.78 2.74
C GLU A 55 1.08 40.27 2.47
N ASN A 56 2.16 40.61 1.75
CA ASN A 56 2.52 41.99 1.46
C ASN A 56 1.89 42.54 0.16
N THR A 57 1.31 41.68 -0.69
CA THR A 57 0.64 42.11 -1.91
C THR A 57 -0.71 42.73 -1.58
N ALA A 58 -0.93 43.98 -1.99
CA ALA A 58 -2.23 44.63 -1.86
C ALA A 58 -3.28 43.97 -2.79
N PRO A 59 -4.50 43.67 -2.30
CA PRO A 59 -5.54 43.10 -3.14
C PRO A 59 -6.01 44.11 -4.19
N LYS A 60 -6.19 43.68 -5.45
CA LYS A 60 -6.72 44.51 -6.55
C LYS A 60 -8.24 44.64 -6.53
N ASP A 61 -8.92 43.75 -5.80
CA ASP A 61 -10.37 43.77 -5.64
C ASP A 61 -10.77 43.10 -4.29
N PRO A 62 -12.05 43.18 -3.88
CA PRO A 62 -12.51 42.59 -2.61
C PRO A 62 -12.56 41.06 -2.57
N PHE A 63 -12.16 40.37 -3.64
CA PHE A 63 -12.19 38.91 -3.66
C PHE A 63 -11.13 38.37 -2.70
N TRP A 64 -11.51 37.44 -1.82
CA TRP A 64 -10.60 36.92 -0.79
C TRP A 64 -9.33 36.26 -1.35
N ALA A 65 -9.38 35.75 -2.59
CA ALA A 65 -8.24 35.16 -3.28
C ALA A 65 -7.55 36.14 -4.25
N SER A 66 -7.83 37.45 -4.15
CA SER A 66 -7.31 38.47 -5.08
C SER A 66 -5.79 38.42 -5.18
N THR A 67 -5.10 38.38 -4.05
CA THR A 67 -3.63 38.33 -4.00
C THR A 67 -3.09 37.02 -4.57
N ALA A 68 -3.74 35.89 -4.32
CA ALA A 68 -3.34 34.60 -4.88
C ALA A 68 -3.42 34.58 -6.42
N TYR A 69 -4.44 35.20 -7.02
CA TYR A 69 -4.54 35.32 -8.48
C TYR A 69 -3.55 36.34 -9.06
N GLN A 70 -3.18 37.38 -8.30
CA GLN A 70 -2.10 38.29 -8.70
C GLN A 70 -0.75 37.57 -8.76
N LEU A 71 -0.45 36.75 -7.75
CA LEU A 71 0.75 35.90 -7.75
C LEU A 71 0.68 34.85 -8.85
N ALA A 72 -0.48 34.22 -9.09
CA ALA A 72 -0.65 33.27 -10.18
C ALA A 72 -0.26 33.89 -11.53
N HIS A 73 -0.73 35.12 -11.81
CA HIS A 73 -0.33 35.87 -12.99
C HIS A 73 1.18 36.17 -13.01
N LYS A 74 1.76 36.63 -11.91
CA LYS A 74 3.21 36.93 -11.80
C LYS A 74 4.08 35.70 -12.10
N TYR A 75 3.68 34.53 -11.60
CA TYR A 75 4.41 33.27 -11.74
C TYR A 75 3.96 32.43 -12.95
N ASN A 76 3.21 33.02 -13.89
CA ASN A 76 2.69 32.37 -15.10
C ASN A 76 1.94 31.05 -14.81
N VAL A 77 1.31 30.94 -13.64
CA VAL A 77 0.52 29.78 -13.26
C VAL A 77 -0.76 29.75 -14.11
N PRO A 78 -1.05 28.64 -14.81
CA PRO A 78 -2.28 28.54 -15.59
C PRO A 78 -3.50 28.44 -14.66
N THR A 79 -4.48 29.31 -14.85
CA THR A 79 -5.74 29.34 -14.09
C THR A 79 -6.95 29.34 -15.03
N LYS A 80 -8.05 28.70 -14.60
CA LYS A 80 -9.34 28.82 -15.30
C LYS A 80 -10.16 30.01 -14.77
N GLY A 81 -10.06 30.27 -13.48
CA GLY A 81 -10.62 31.44 -12.82
C GLY A 81 -9.74 32.68 -12.97
N SER A 82 -10.29 33.82 -12.54
CA SER A 82 -9.59 35.10 -12.51
C SER A 82 -10.30 36.09 -11.57
N LEU A 83 -9.74 37.29 -11.42
CA LEU A 83 -10.41 38.39 -10.70
C LEU A 83 -11.75 38.79 -11.35
N SER A 84 -11.89 38.62 -12.67
CA SER A 84 -13.13 38.87 -13.42
C SER A 84 -14.04 37.64 -13.55
N ASN A 85 -13.51 36.42 -13.37
CA ASN A 85 -14.25 35.17 -13.44
C ASN A 85 -14.19 34.39 -12.11
N LYS A 86 -14.84 34.97 -11.09
CA LYS A 86 -14.90 34.43 -9.72
C LYS A 86 -15.73 33.15 -9.64
N ALA A 87 -16.68 32.96 -10.55
CA ALA A 87 -17.49 31.75 -10.61
C ALA A 87 -16.59 30.53 -10.88
N GLU A 88 -15.71 30.62 -11.88
CA GLU A 88 -14.75 29.57 -12.19
C GLU A 88 -13.70 29.39 -11.08
N ALA A 89 -13.25 30.48 -10.47
CA ALA A 89 -12.32 30.44 -9.33
C ALA A 89 -12.85 29.64 -8.13
N ASN A 90 -14.17 29.64 -7.94
CA ASN A 90 -14.85 28.91 -6.85
C ASN A 90 -15.34 27.52 -7.27
N LYS A 91 -15.07 27.05 -8.49
CA LYS A 91 -15.35 25.66 -8.88
C LYS A 91 -14.30 24.70 -8.31
N GLY A 92 -14.74 23.45 -8.11
CA GLY A 92 -13.87 22.36 -7.72
C GLY A 92 -12.75 22.15 -8.73
N THR A 93 -11.54 21.89 -8.23
CA THR A 93 -10.35 21.65 -9.04
C THR A 93 -10.03 20.16 -9.13
N THR A 94 -9.07 19.79 -9.99
CA THR A 94 -8.66 18.39 -10.17
C THR A 94 -7.23 18.13 -9.73
N ARG A 95 -6.89 16.84 -9.58
CA ARG A 95 -5.50 16.40 -9.32
C ARG A 95 -4.53 16.88 -10.40
N GLY A 96 -4.97 16.92 -11.66
CA GLY A 96 -4.17 17.40 -12.79
C GLY A 96 -3.86 18.89 -12.67
N GLN A 97 -4.84 19.71 -12.27
CA GLN A 97 -4.61 21.13 -12.01
C GLN A 97 -3.64 21.36 -10.85
N LEU A 98 -3.76 20.59 -9.75
CA LEU A 98 -2.76 20.64 -8.68
C LEU A 98 -1.35 20.34 -9.21
N ALA A 99 -1.19 19.26 -9.99
CA ALA A 99 0.11 18.87 -10.52
C ALA A 99 0.72 19.98 -11.38
N THR A 100 -0.03 20.50 -12.37
CA THR A 100 0.48 21.54 -13.27
C THR A 100 0.77 22.84 -12.53
N THR A 101 -0.09 23.26 -11.59
CA THR A 101 0.14 24.45 -10.78
C THR A 101 1.39 24.30 -9.90
N LEU A 102 1.51 23.19 -9.17
CA LEU A 102 2.66 22.94 -8.29
C LEU A 102 3.96 22.88 -9.09
N ALA A 103 3.99 22.11 -10.20
CA ALA A 103 5.16 21.99 -11.06
C ALA A 103 5.52 23.33 -11.72
N THR A 104 4.54 24.13 -12.14
CA THR A 104 4.80 25.47 -12.71
C THR A 104 5.47 26.39 -11.70
N ILE A 105 4.97 26.41 -10.46
CA ILE A 105 5.58 27.19 -9.38
C ILE A 105 6.98 26.66 -9.06
N HIS A 106 7.13 25.34 -8.99
CA HIS A 106 8.39 24.68 -8.66
C HIS A 106 9.46 24.86 -9.74
N PHE A 107 9.11 24.93 -11.02
CA PHE A 107 10.06 25.10 -12.11
C PHE A 107 10.21 26.56 -12.58
N GLY A 108 9.37 27.47 -12.07
CA GLY A 108 9.32 28.86 -12.53
C GLY A 108 8.88 29.05 -13.99
N LYS A 109 8.34 28.01 -14.63
CA LYS A 109 7.86 28.02 -16.02
C LYS A 109 6.65 27.12 -16.18
N GLN A 110 5.79 27.42 -17.14
CA GLN A 110 4.68 26.53 -17.49
C GLN A 110 5.20 25.17 -17.97
N VAL A 111 4.54 24.11 -17.52
CA VAL A 111 4.80 22.74 -17.96
C VAL A 111 3.52 22.08 -18.43
N SER A 112 3.67 21.09 -19.31
CA SER A 112 2.56 20.25 -19.73
C SER A 112 2.03 19.41 -18.57
N LEU A 113 0.79 18.94 -18.68
CA LEU A 113 0.21 18.03 -17.70
C LEU A 113 1.02 16.73 -17.57
N ARG A 114 1.61 16.25 -18.66
CA ARG A 114 2.44 15.03 -18.65
C ARG A 114 3.70 15.25 -17.81
N GLU A 115 4.46 16.30 -18.11
CA GLU A 115 5.67 16.66 -17.35
C GLU A 115 5.36 16.90 -15.87
N ALA A 116 4.23 17.55 -15.57
CA ALA A 116 3.81 17.77 -14.20
C ALA A 116 3.49 16.46 -13.46
N VAL A 117 2.85 15.49 -14.13
CA VAL A 117 2.57 14.18 -13.53
C VAL A 117 3.85 13.38 -13.32
N ASP A 118 4.74 13.36 -14.30
CA ASP A 118 6.03 12.67 -14.20
C ASP A 118 6.85 13.25 -13.01
N PHE A 119 6.92 14.58 -12.89
CA PHE A 119 7.52 15.26 -11.74
C PHE A 119 6.93 14.80 -10.40
N MET A 120 5.60 14.70 -10.30
CA MET A 120 4.93 14.29 -9.06
C MET A 120 5.30 12.85 -8.64
N TYR A 121 5.55 11.96 -9.60
CA TYR A 121 5.99 10.60 -9.33
C TYR A 121 7.48 10.52 -9.00
N GLU A 122 8.33 11.13 -9.82
CA GLU A 122 9.80 11.10 -9.66
C GLU A 122 10.25 11.65 -8.30
N THR A 123 9.51 12.64 -7.79
CA THR A 123 9.78 13.28 -6.49
C THR A 123 9.10 12.59 -5.31
N GLY A 124 8.31 11.53 -5.54
CA GLY A 124 7.58 10.82 -4.50
C GLY A 124 6.43 11.63 -3.87
N ILE A 125 5.95 12.69 -4.54
CA ILE A 125 4.80 13.49 -4.10
C ILE A 125 3.49 12.67 -4.25
N THR A 126 3.45 11.74 -5.20
CA THR A 126 2.33 10.83 -5.43
C THR A 126 2.81 9.41 -5.73
N TYR A 127 1.92 8.43 -5.49
CA TYR A 127 2.15 7.02 -5.82
C TYR A 127 1.08 6.47 -6.76
N GLY A 128 0.21 7.33 -7.31
CA GLY A 128 -0.90 6.91 -8.17
C GLY A 128 -2.12 6.49 -7.36
N ARG A 129 -3.21 6.19 -8.06
CA ARG A 129 -4.40 5.58 -7.45
C ARG A 129 -4.13 4.11 -7.24
N THR A 130 -4.59 3.65 -6.08
CA THR A 130 -4.75 2.24 -5.84
C THR A 130 -5.85 1.72 -6.77
N ASP A 131 -5.50 0.77 -7.63
CA ASP A 131 -6.45 0.06 -8.45
C ASP A 131 -7.30 -0.89 -7.60
N ALA A 132 -8.25 -1.59 -8.23
CA ALA A 132 -9.15 -2.51 -7.54
C ALA A 132 -8.41 -3.65 -6.81
N TRP A 133 -7.11 -3.82 -7.07
CA TRP A 133 -6.27 -4.91 -6.60
C TRP A 133 -5.22 -4.46 -5.59
N GLY A 134 -5.30 -3.21 -5.12
CA GLY A 134 -4.36 -2.71 -4.10
C GLY A 134 -3.03 -2.18 -4.66
N ASN A 135 -2.78 -2.30 -5.97
CA ASN A 135 -1.57 -1.77 -6.59
C ASN A 135 -1.74 -0.29 -6.86
N SER A 136 -0.67 0.49 -6.70
CA SER A 136 -0.69 1.91 -7.07
C SER A 136 0.26 2.11 -8.26
N PRO A 137 -0.16 1.73 -9.49
CA PRO A 137 0.68 1.92 -10.66
C PRO A 137 1.04 3.39 -10.81
N MET A 138 2.26 3.67 -11.26
CA MET A 138 2.77 5.04 -11.47
C MET A 138 2.63 5.44 -12.93
N THR A 139 1.41 5.35 -13.46
CA THR A 139 1.08 5.75 -14.84
C THR A 139 0.31 7.07 -14.88
N PHE A 140 0.18 7.64 -16.08
CA PHE A 140 -0.58 8.86 -16.27
C PHE A 140 -2.08 8.67 -15.94
N GLU A 141 -2.63 7.52 -16.30
CA GLU A 141 -4.04 7.17 -16.06
C GLU A 141 -4.30 6.98 -14.57
N SER A 142 -3.43 6.22 -13.91
CA SER A 142 -3.50 5.95 -12.47
C SER A 142 -3.18 7.18 -11.62
N PHE A 143 -2.46 8.19 -12.14
CA PHE A 143 -2.36 9.49 -11.46
C PHE A 143 -3.74 10.10 -11.27
N GLY A 144 -4.60 9.90 -12.26
CA GLY A 144 -5.98 10.28 -12.17
C GLY A 144 -6.22 11.77 -12.34
N ALA A 145 -5.64 12.38 -13.37
CA ALA A 145 -5.60 13.82 -13.55
C ALA A 145 -6.98 14.53 -13.52
N ASN A 146 -8.04 13.83 -13.91
CA ASN A 146 -9.40 14.39 -13.96
C ASN A 146 -10.19 14.24 -12.65
N ASP A 147 -9.63 13.56 -11.64
CA ASP A 147 -10.36 13.39 -10.38
C ASP A 147 -10.50 14.70 -9.61
N PRO A 148 -11.67 14.90 -8.96
CA PRO A 148 -11.85 15.97 -8.01
C PRO A 148 -10.77 15.94 -6.92
N LEU A 149 -10.16 17.10 -6.68
CA LEU A 149 -9.21 17.25 -5.60
C LEU A 149 -9.95 17.54 -4.30
N GLN A 150 -9.79 16.66 -3.31
CA GLN A 150 -10.36 16.87 -1.97
C GLN A 150 -9.37 17.62 -1.08
N ARG A 151 -9.89 18.22 -0.01
CA ARG A 151 -9.07 18.92 1.00
C ARG A 151 -8.05 17.99 1.67
N ALA A 152 -8.42 16.74 1.97
CA ALA A 152 -7.48 15.76 2.49
C ALA A 152 -6.35 15.44 1.49
N HIS A 153 -6.68 15.34 0.20
CA HIS A 153 -5.71 15.06 -0.86
C HIS A 153 -4.62 16.12 -0.91
N ILE A 154 -4.98 17.41 -1.02
CA ILE A 154 -3.98 18.48 -1.12
C ILE A 154 -3.05 18.52 0.10
N THR A 155 -3.54 18.27 1.32
CA THR A 155 -2.65 18.24 2.49
C THR A 155 -1.62 17.11 2.43
N SER A 156 -1.97 15.98 1.82
CA SER A 156 -1.07 14.84 1.67
C SER A 156 0.00 15.14 0.61
N PHE A 157 -0.40 15.74 -0.52
CA PHE A 157 0.52 16.20 -1.55
C PHE A 157 1.49 17.26 -1.01
N MET A 158 0.99 18.26 -0.30
CA MET A 158 1.83 19.33 0.26
C MET A 158 2.82 18.80 1.31
N LYS A 159 2.43 17.83 2.14
CA LYS A 159 3.36 17.21 3.10
C LYS A 159 4.49 16.47 2.39
N ARG A 160 4.19 15.70 1.36
CA ARG A 160 5.22 14.96 0.60
C ARG A 160 6.11 15.90 -0.21
N TYR A 161 5.53 16.96 -0.78
CA TYR A 161 6.32 18.01 -1.42
C TYR A 161 7.26 18.71 -0.43
N HIS A 162 6.78 19.01 0.78
CA HIS A 162 7.63 19.52 1.85
C HIS A 162 8.78 18.55 2.18
N ASP A 163 8.47 17.27 2.35
CA ASP A 163 9.48 16.24 2.66
C ASP A 163 10.52 16.07 1.55
N TYR A 164 10.09 16.19 0.29
CA TYR A 164 10.97 16.21 -0.87
C TYR A 164 11.95 17.40 -0.81
N LEU A 165 11.46 18.61 -0.54
CA LEU A 165 12.30 19.79 -0.40
C LEU A 165 13.29 19.68 0.78
N GLN A 166 12.84 19.16 1.92
CA GLN A 166 13.71 18.97 3.10
C GLN A 166 14.85 17.97 2.85
N LYS A 167 14.68 17.06 1.91
CA LYS A 167 15.73 16.11 1.48
C LYS A 167 16.70 16.69 0.44
N GLY A 168 16.65 17.99 0.18
CA GLY A 168 17.49 18.65 -0.82
C GLY A 168 16.85 18.73 -2.21
N GLY A 169 15.55 18.48 -2.34
CA GLY A 169 14.81 18.79 -3.55
C GLY A 169 14.93 20.29 -3.88
N SER A 170 15.44 20.61 -5.07
CA SER A 170 15.67 21.99 -5.52
C SER A 170 14.43 22.56 -6.20
N VAL A 171 14.03 23.80 -5.87
CA VAL A 171 12.95 24.56 -6.53
C VAL A 171 13.37 25.12 -7.91
N ASN A 172 14.38 24.52 -8.53
CA ASN A 172 14.88 24.83 -9.86
C ASN A 172 15.68 23.62 -10.39
N PRO A 173 15.13 22.82 -11.31
CA PRO A 173 15.93 21.97 -12.18
C PRO A 173 16.25 22.72 -13.46
N ALA A 174 17.50 22.56 -13.91
CA ALA A 174 17.85 22.77 -15.30
C ALA A 174 16.88 21.99 -16.22
N PRO A 175 16.57 22.49 -17.43
CA PRO A 175 15.64 21.82 -18.34
C PRO A 175 16.08 20.38 -18.61
N PRO A 176 15.13 19.45 -18.85
CA PRO A 176 15.46 18.06 -19.12
C PRO A 176 16.26 17.99 -20.43
N THR A 177 17.55 17.72 -20.34
CA THR A 177 18.32 17.26 -21.49
C THR A 177 17.83 15.86 -21.83
N SER A 178 17.14 15.75 -22.95
CA SER A 178 16.86 14.49 -23.63
C SER A 178 18.16 13.86 -24.13
N GLN A 179 18.87 13.21 -23.23
CA GLN A 179 19.93 12.26 -23.55
C GLN A 179 19.80 11.03 -22.64
N PRO A 180 19.92 9.81 -23.17
CA PRO A 180 19.97 8.61 -22.34
C PRO A 180 21.22 8.71 -21.46
N ALA A 181 21.04 8.59 -20.14
CA ALA A 181 22.16 8.56 -19.22
C ALA A 181 23.09 7.38 -19.55
N PRO A 182 24.42 7.56 -19.50
CA PRO A 182 25.34 6.43 -19.57
C PRO A 182 25.14 5.54 -18.34
N PRO A 183 25.37 4.22 -18.47
CA PRO A 183 25.11 3.27 -17.41
C PRO A 183 25.94 3.62 -16.17
N THR A 184 25.27 4.07 -15.13
CA THR A 184 25.86 4.19 -13.80
C THR A 184 26.07 2.79 -13.27
N THR A 185 27.33 2.44 -13.01
CA THR A 185 27.71 1.23 -12.28
C THR A 185 27.05 1.28 -10.90
N GLN A 186 25.99 0.50 -10.73
CA GLN A 186 25.40 0.23 -9.42
C GLN A 186 26.49 -0.30 -8.47
N PRO A 187 26.48 0.10 -7.20
CA PRO A 187 27.25 -0.62 -6.18
C PRO A 187 26.80 -2.08 -6.19
N THR A 188 27.77 -3.00 -6.23
CA THR A 188 27.52 -4.43 -6.24
C THR A 188 26.55 -4.78 -5.12
N PRO A 189 25.42 -5.45 -5.42
CA PRO A 189 24.52 -5.93 -4.38
C PRO A 189 25.32 -6.81 -3.42
N PRO A 190 25.02 -6.76 -2.11
CA PRO A 190 25.60 -7.72 -1.17
C PRO A 190 25.33 -9.14 -1.70
N PRO A 191 26.25 -10.10 -1.45
CA PRO A 191 26.16 -11.42 -2.03
C PRO A 191 24.76 -11.99 -1.79
N THR A 192 24.07 -12.28 -2.89
CA THR A 192 22.80 -12.99 -2.91
C THR A 192 23.02 -14.26 -2.12
N SER A 193 22.46 -14.33 -0.92
CA SER A 193 22.28 -15.59 -0.21
C SER A 193 21.43 -16.44 -1.13
N SER A 194 22.06 -17.35 -1.87
CA SER A 194 21.35 -18.42 -2.56
C SER A 194 20.57 -19.16 -1.48
N PHE A 195 19.25 -19.00 -1.47
CA PHE A 195 18.38 -19.80 -0.62
C PHE A 195 18.56 -21.26 -1.05
N GLU A 196 19.37 -22.01 -0.30
CA GLU A 196 19.38 -23.46 -0.41
C GLU A 196 18.06 -23.97 0.18
N PHE A 197 17.21 -24.49 -0.71
CA PHE A 197 15.95 -25.13 -0.34
C PHE A 197 16.21 -26.23 0.71
N SER A 198 15.79 -25.99 1.95
CA SER A 198 16.09 -26.89 3.08
C SER A 198 15.13 -28.07 3.23
N ILE A 199 14.02 -28.13 2.48
CA ILE A 199 13.16 -29.32 2.46
C ILE A 199 13.66 -30.28 1.39
N LYS A 200 14.26 -31.39 1.84
CA LYS A 200 14.64 -32.49 0.96
C LYS A 200 13.39 -33.06 0.29
N PRO A 201 13.34 -33.16 -1.06
CA PRO A 201 12.26 -33.83 -1.75
C PRO A 201 12.10 -35.27 -1.23
N SER A 202 10.87 -35.75 -1.03
CA SER A 202 10.61 -37.11 -0.52
C SER A 202 11.08 -38.18 -1.52
N GLU A 203 11.49 -39.35 -1.04
CA GLU A 203 12.00 -40.44 -1.89
C GLU A 203 10.94 -41.00 -2.87
N ASN A 204 9.67 -40.64 -2.70
CA ASN A 204 8.54 -41.03 -3.56
C ASN A 204 7.71 -39.82 -4.00
N ASN A 205 8.36 -38.75 -4.48
CA ASN A 205 7.82 -37.47 -4.96
C ASN A 205 6.76 -37.55 -6.07
N ARG A 206 5.75 -38.40 -5.96
CA ARG A 206 4.75 -38.60 -6.98
C ARG A 206 3.38 -38.78 -6.36
N VAL A 207 2.47 -37.89 -6.74
CA VAL A 207 1.05 -37.95 -6.40
C VAL A 207 0.30 -38.24 -7.69
N GLY A 208 -0.14 -39.49 -7.86
CA GLY A 208 -0.68 -39.99 -9.11
C GLY A 208 0.34 -39.88 -10.25
N ASN A 209 0.10 -38.97 -11.21
CA ASN A 209 0.97 -38.74 -12.36
C ASN A 209 1.78 -37.43 -12.26
N ILE A 210 1.76 -36.76 -11.11
CA ILE A 210 2.47 -35.49 -10.89
C ILE A 210 3.66 -35.77 -9.99
N THR A 211 4.85 -35.44 -10.49
CA THR A 211 6.08 -35.37 -9.71
C THR A 211 6.10 -34.05 -8.95
N VAL A 212 6.15 -34.10 -7.62
CA VAL A 212 6.04 -32.94 -6.74
C VAL A 212 7.36 -32.65 -6.01
N HIS A 213 7.62 -31.39 -5.68
CA HIS A 213 8.82 -30.97 -4.97
C HIS A 213 8.68 -31.07 -3.43
N TYR A 214 7.46 -30.93 -2.90
CA TYR A 214 7.22 -30.81 -1.47
C TYR A 214 6.12 -31.77 -1.01
N GLY A 215 6.52 -32.80 -0.25
CA GLY A 215 5.60 -33.78 0.34
C GLY A 215 4.63 -34.39 -0.68
N GLN A 216 3.33 -34.24 -0.41
CA GLN A 216 2.24 -34.69 -1.29
C GLN A 216 1.49 -33.52 -1.96
N HIS A 217 2.10 -32.34 -2.02
CA HIS A 217 1.42 -31.13 -2.47
C HIS A 217 1.47 -31.00 -3.99
N THR A 218 0.32 -31.18 -4.64
CA THR A 218 0.13 -30.91 -6.08
C THR A 218 -0.34 -29.49 -6.36
N TYR A 219 -0.65 -28.72 -5.30
CA TYR A 219 -1.24 -27.38 -5.38
C TYR A 219 -2.56 -27.33 -6.18
N GLY A 220 -3.33 -28.42 -6.10
CA GLY A 220 -4.58 -28.63 -6.86
C GLY A 220 -4.38 -28.89 -8.36
N SER A 221 -3.13 -28.99 -8.85
CA SER A 221 -2.83 -29.18 -10.27
C SER A 221 -3.39 -30.49 -10.79
N LYS A 222 -3.96 -30.48 -12.00
CA LYS A 222 -4.58 -31.65 -12.64
C LYS A 222 -3.56 -32.54 -13.35
N ASN A 223 -2.42 -31.98 -13.72
CA ASN A 223 -1.35 -32.66 -14.44
C ASN A 223 0.01 -31.99 -14.19
N GLN A 224 1.08 -32.61 -14.70
CA GLN A 224 2.45 -32.12 -14.51
C GLN A 224 2.69 -30.72 -15.11
N ALA A 225 2.03 -30.39 -16.22
CA ALA A 225 2.24 -29.10 -16.88
C ALA A 225 1.70 -27.95 -16.03
N GLU A 226 0.49 -28.10 -15.48
CA GLU A 226 -0.08 -27.12 -14.54
C GLU A 226 0.82 -26.96 -13.30
N TYR A 227 1.30 -28.07 -12.72
CA TYR A 227 2.19 -28.06 -11.57
C TYR A 227 3.50 -27.30 -11.86
N ASN A 228 4.15 -27.64 -12.97
CA ASN A 228 5.42 -27.00 -13.36
C ASN A 228 5.23 -25.51 -13.61
N GLU A 229 4.11 -25.11 -14.22
CA GLU A 229 3.83 -23.70 -14.46
C GLU A 229 3.62 -22.92 -13.16
N VAL A 230 2.85 -23.48 -12.21
CA VAL A 230 2.66 -22.88 -10.87
C VAL A 230 4.01 -22.72 -10.18
N MET A 231 4.79 -23.78 -10.08
CA MET A 231 6.06 -23.75 -9.35
C MET A 231 7.07 -22.80 -9.98
N LYS A 232 7.13 -22.76 -11.32
CA LYS A 232 7.94 -21.80 -12.04
C LYS A 232 7.58 -20.37 -11.67
N ARG A 233 6.30 -20.00 -11.68
CA ARG A 233 5.86 -18.63 -11.35
C ARG A 233 6.12 -18.27 -9.89
N VAL A 234 5.90 -19.22 -8.97
CA VAL A 234 6.20 -19.04 -7.54
C VAL A 234 7.70 -18.80 -7.33
N HIS A 235 8.56 -19.65 -7.91
CA HIS A 235 10.01 -19.51 -7.79
C HIS A 235 10.52 -18.22 -8.46
N ASP A 236 10.01 -17.89 -9.64
CA ASP A 236 10.34 -16.64 -10.34
C ASP A 236 10.00 -15.42 -9.45
N ALA A 237 8.83 -15.40 -8.81
CA ALA A 237 8.39 -14.34 -7.91
C ALA A 237 9.20 -14.28 -6.60
N ILE A 238 9.53 -15.43 -6.00
CA ILE A 238 10.40 -15.48 -4.82
C ILE A 238 11.78 -14.89 -5.14
N ASN A 239 12.40 -15.35 -6.23
CA ASN A 239 13.74 -14.92 -6.61
C ASN A 239 13.81 -13.43 -6.99
N LYS A 240 12.76 -12.93 -7.63
CA LYS A 240 12.74 -11.56 -8.15
C LYS A 240 12.24 -10.54 -7.12
N ASP A 241 11.16 -10.88 -6.41
CA ASP A 241 10.33 -9.88 -5.75
C ASP A 241 10.36 -9.99 -4.21
N LEU A 242 10.67 -11.15 -3.62
CA LEU A 242 10.58 -11.35 -2.16
C LEU A 242 11.48 -10.39 -1.37
N ALA A 243 12.72 -10.17 -1.82
CA ALA A 243 13.66 -9.28 -1.15
C ALA A 243 13.15 -7.83 -1.10
N SER A 244 12.54 -7.37 -2.21
CA SER A 244 11.93 -6.04 -2.34
C SER A 244 10.51 -5.95 -1.78
N THR A 245 9.87 -7.08 -1.47
CA THR A 245 8.50 -7.12 -0.95
C THR A 245 8.47 -6.45 0.41
N PRO A 246 7.59 -5.46 0.62
CA PRO A 246 7.50 -4.78 1.90
C PRO A 246 6.93 -5.74 2.96
N PHE A 247 7.42 -5.62 4.20
CA PHE A 247 6.91 -6.40 5.34
C PHE A 247 5.40 -6.23 5.55
N MET A 248 4.86 -5.06 5.22
CA MET A 248 3.43 -4.78 5.21
C MET A 248 3.03 -4.10 3.90
N SER A 249 1.92 -4.53 3.31
CA SER A 249 1.35 -3.88 2.13
C SER A 249 0.74 -2.51 2.46
N GLY A 250 0.66 -1.63 1.45
CA GLY A 250 -0.04 -0.35 1.53
C GLY A 250 0.65 0.76 2.33
N HIS A 251 -0.14 1.67 2.90
CA HIS A 251 0.31 2.85 3.66
C HIS A 251 1.08 2.52 4.96
N ASN A 252 1.25 1.23 5.28
CA ASN A 252 1.82 0.76 6.53
C ASN A 252 3.36 0.64 6.51
N GLY A 253 4.03 0.86 5.37
CA GLY A 253 5.50 0.84 5.32
C GLY A 253 6.15 1.82 6.31
N ALA A 254 5.53 2.99 6.56
CA ALA A 254 5.99 3.95 7.56
C ALA A 254 5.77 3.50 9.02
N LEU A 255 4.93 2.48 9.25
CA LEU A 255 4.69 1.89 10.56
C LEU A 255 5.78 0.90 10.96
N TYR A 256 6.52 0.34 10.00
CA TYR A 256 7.59 -0.63 10.23
C TYR A 256 8.66 -0.12 11.21
N GLN A 257 8.93 1.18 11.25
CA GLN A 257 9.87 1.78 12.21
C GLN A 257 9.51 1.49 13.68
N TYR A 258 8.25 1.14 13.98
CA TYR A 258 7.78 0.80 15.33
C TYR A 258 7.70 -0.72 15.58
N PHE A 259 8.14 -1.55 14.63
CA PHE A 259 8.08 -3.01 14.78
C PHE A 259 9.02 -3.50 15.89
N ASP A 260 10.17 -2.85 16.07
CA ASP A 260 11.07 -3.13 17.20
C ASP A 260 10.43 -2.83 18.55
N ASN A 261 9.62 -1.77 18.66
CA ASN A 261 8.88 -1.49 19.90
C ASN A 261 7.89 -2.62 20.23
N PHE A 262 7.16 -3.10 19.22
CA PHE A 262 6.25 -4.24 19.37
C PHE A 262 6.98 -5.50 19.82
N MET A 263 8.11 -5.82 19.18
CA MET A 263 8.94 -6.98 19.52
C MET A 263 9.56 -6.84 20.92
N ALA A 264 9.89 -5.62 21.35
CA ALA A 264 10.42 -5.33 22.69
C ALA A 264 9.37 -5.39 23.81
N GLY A 265 8.09 -5.63 23.49
CA GLY A 265 7.05 -5.78 24.51
C GLY A 265 6.14 -4.56 24.66
N GLU A 266 6.30 -3.51 23.87
CA GLU A 266 5.36 -2.39 23.91
C GLU A 266 3.98 -2.81 23.38
N ARG A 267 2.92 -2.20 23.93
CA ARG A 267 1.53 -2.56 23.65
C ARG A 267 0.72 -1.33 23.25
N PRO A 268 -0.33 -1.51 22.42
CA PRO A 268 -1.19 -0.41 22.04
C PRO A 268 -1.97 0.14 23.24
N ILE A 269 -2.02 1.46 23.33
CA ILE A 269 -2.90 2.22 24.21
C ILE A 269 -4.34 1.98 23.74
N MET A 270 -5.16 1.42 24.63
CA MET A 270 -6.56 1.08 24.36
C MET A 270 -7.55 2.19 24.73
N ASP A 271 -7.20 3.01 25.72
CA ASP A 271 -8.04 4.14 26.15
C ASP A 271 -8.20 5.16 25.03
N ARG A 272 -9.45 5.35 24.59
CA ARG A 272 -9.83 6.27 23.51
C ARG A 272 -9.63 7.74 23.86
N ASN A 273 -9.50 8.06 25.15
CA ASN A 273 -9.30 9.43 25.63
C ASN A 273 -7.82 9.79 25.82
N HIS A 274 -6.91 8.81 25.75
CA HIS A 274 -5.48 9.07 25.86
C HIS A 274 -5.00 9.93 24.68
N PRO A 275 -4.21 11.01 24.90
CA PRO A 275 -3.79 11.93 23.84
C PRO A 275 -3.06 11.21 22.69
N ASP A 276 -2.24 10.20 23.03
CA ASP A 276 -1.47 9.44 22.05
C ASP A 276 -2.20 8.26 21.41
N VAL A 277 -3.49 8.03 21.70
CA VAL A 277 -4.22 6.88 21.14
C VAL A 277 -4.28 6.90 19.61
N ARG A 278 -4.15 8.09 19.01
CA ARG A 278 -4.13 8.29 17.54
C ARG A 278 -2.74 8.58 16.98
N SER A 279 -1.69 8.49 17.80
CA SER A 279 -0.31 8.66 17.33
C SER A 279 0.07 7.57 16.31
N SER A 280 0.98 7.87 15.40
CA SER A 280 1.47 6.89 14.42
C SER A 280 2.05 5.65 15.08
N LYS A 281 2.75 5.83 16.23
CA LYS A 281 3.26 4.72 17.03
C LYS A 281 2.11 3.83 17.55
N ASN A 282 1.07 4.40 18.14
CA ASN A 282 -0.05 3.60 18.65
C ASN A 282 -0.82 2.89 17.55
N VAL A 283 -0.99 3.53 16.38
CA VAL A 283 -1.59 2.91 15.19
C VAL A 283 -0.76 1.70 14.73
N ALA A 284 0.58 1.85 14.67
CA ALA A 284 1.48 0.75 14.34
C ALA A 284 1.37 -0.40 15.33
N LEU A 285 1.45 -0.12 16.64
CA LEU A 285 1.34 -1.13 17.69
C LEU A 285 -0.01 -1.87 17.62
N ARG A 286 -1.13 -1.19 17.31
CA ARG A 286 -2.43 -1.85 17.10
C ARG A 286 -2.43 -2.77 15.89
N ALA A 287 -1.83 -2.34 14.77
CA ALA A 287 -1.73 -3.17 13.58
C ALA A 287 -0.88 -4.43 13.86
N PHE A 288 0.29 -4.26 14.49
CA PHE A 288 1.15 -5.39 14.84
C PHE A 288 0.52 -6.32 15.88
N GLU A 289 -0.17 -5.79 16.90
CA GLU A 289 -0.90 -6.60 17.88
C GLU A 289 -2.03 -7.39 17.21
N THR A 290 -2.66 -6.85 16.16
CA THR A 290 -3.70 -7.57 15.43
C THR A 290 -3.12 -8.69 14.58
N SER A 291 -2.03 -8.41 13.86
CA SER A 291 -1.49 -9.34 12.87
C SER A 291 -0.49 -10.38 13.41
N TYR A 292 0.30 -10.03 14.42
CA TYR A 292 1.50 -10.79 14.80
C TYR A 292 1.60 -11.12 16.28
N LYS A 293 0.57 -10.80 17.09
CA LYS A 293 0.58 -11.06 18.53
C LYS A 293 0.90 -12.52 18.85
N ASP A 294 0.26 -13.46 18.18
CA ASP A 294 0.42 -14.88 18.50
C ASP A 294 1.80 -15.44 18.09
N LEU A 295 2.42 -14.87 17.05
CA LEU A 295 3.80 -15.17 16.69
C LEU A 295 4.77 -14.66 17.75
N ARG A 296 4.63 -13.38 18.14
CA ARG A 296 5.45 -12.76 19.19
C ARG A 296 5.30 -13.49 20.53
N ASP A 297 4.06 -13.77 20.95
CA ASP A 297 3.78 -14.43 22.23
C ASP A 297 4.32 -15.86 22.29
N ALA A 298 4.48 -16.51 21.13
CA ALA A 298 5.14 -17.81 21.02
C ALA A 298 6.68 -17.71 20.94
N GLY A 299 7.24 -16.50 20.97
CA GLY A 299 8.68 -16.27 20.92
C GLY A 299 9.29 -16.33 19.51
N VAL A 300 8.48 -16.25 18.45
CA VAL A 300 8.97 -16.29 17.07
C VAL A 300 9.90 -15.12 16.81
N LYS A 301 11.08 -15.40 16.23
CA LYS A 301 12.10 -14.38 15.95
C LYS A 301 11.59 -13.32 14.99
N LYS A 302 12.01 -12.07 15.21
CA LYS A 302 11.68 -10.90 14.37
C LYS A 302 11.86 -11.20 12.87
N ASN A 303 13.04 -11.70 12.47
CA ASN A 303 13.34 -11.98 11.06
C ASN A 303 12.43 -13.05 10.47
N THR A 304 12.03 -14.05 11.25
CA THR A 304 11.09 -15.09 10.81
C THR A 304 9.70 -14.50 10.62
N ILE A 305 9.23 -13.63 11.54
CA ILE A 305 7.96 -12.90 11.36
C ILE A 305 8.02 -12.05 10.07
N GLU A 306 9.15 -11.40 9.81
CA GLU A 306 9.35 -10.60 8.60
C GLU A 306 9.27 -11.42 7.33
N GLU A 307 9.94 -12.57 7.31
CA GLU A 307 9.94 -13.47 6.17
C GLU A 307 8.55 -14.02 5.87
N VAL A 308 7.82 -14.52 6.87
CA VAL A 308 6.48 -15.08 6.66
C VAL A 308 5.49 -14.00 6.22
N ALA A 309 5.56 -12.80 6.78
CA ALA A 309 4.69 -11.70 6.36
C ALA A 309 4.94 -11.31 4.89
N LYS A 310 6.21 -11.24 4.47
CA LYS A 310 6.55 -11.00 3.07
C LYS A 310 6.09 -12.13 2.15
N ALA A 311 6.19 -13.39 2.59
CA ALA A 311 5.68 -14.53 1.87
C ALA A 311 4.16 -14.44 1.65
N GLY A 312 3.39 -14.04 2.67
CA GLY A 312 1.96 -13.79 2.54
C GLY A 312 1.64 -12.67 1.55
N VAL A 313 2.36 -11.54 1.60
CA VAL A 313 2.21 -10.45 0.62
C VAL A 313 2.54 -10.92 -0.80
N LEU A 314 3.58 -11.74 -0.98
CA LEU A 314 3.97 -12.29 -2.27
C LEU A 314 2.88 -13.23 -2.83
N ALA A 315 2.31 -14.09 -1.98
CA ALA A 315 1.19 -14.97 -2.36
C ALA A 315 -0.01 -14.16 -2.87
N VAL A 316 -0.40 -13.08 -2.16
CA VAL A 316 -1.45 -12.16 -2.61
C VAL A 316 -1.10 -11.50 -3.94
N SER A 317 0.16 -11.09 -4.13
CA SER A 317 0.61 -10.47 -5.38
C SER A 317 0.50 -11.42 -6.58
N LEU A 318 0.78 -12.71 -6.40
CA LEU A 318 0.68 -13.71 -7.48
C LEU A 318 -0.74 -13.88 -8.00
N MET A 319 -1.74 -13.68 -7.15
CA MET A 319 -3.16 -13.81 -7.47
C MET A 319 -3.89 -12.46 -7.60
N SER A 320 -3.17 -11.33 -7.61
CA SER A 320 -3.78 -10.00 -7.57
C SER A 320 -4.67 -9.71 -8.78
N HIS A 321 -4.46 -10.38 -9.90
CA HIS A 321 -5.24 -10.21 -11.13
C HIS A 321 -6.46 -11.13 -11.19
N ALA A 322 -6.59 -12.08 -10.26
CA ALA A 322 -7.61 -13.10 -10.28
C ALA A 322 -8.98 -12.57 -9.83
N LYS A 323 -10.05 -13.19 -10.32
CA LYS A 323 -11.44 -12.84 -10.02
C LYS A 323 -12.17 -14.04 -9.46
N ASP A 324 -13.03 -13.78 -8.47
CA ASP A 324 -13.86 -14.81 -7.86
C ASP A 324 -15.16 -15.01 -8.65
N PRO A 325 -15.37 -16.17 -9.29
CA PRO A 325 -16.60 -16.49 -10.00
C PRO A 325 -17.79 -16.78 -9.08
N ARG A 326 -17.55 -17.04 -7.78
CA ARG A 326 -18.54 -17.38 -6.75
C ARG A 326 -19.35 -18.65 -7.04
N ASP A 327 -18.75 -19.59 -7.75
CA ASP A 327 -19.35 -20.87 -8.11
C ASP A 327 -18.59 -22.08 -7.56
N GLY A 328 -17.47 -21.86 -6.85
CA GLY A 328 -16.63 -22.90 -6.26
C GLY A 328 -15.85 -23.73 -7.30
N THR A 329 -15.72 -23.23 -8.53
CA THR A 329 -14.98 -23.91 -9.60
C THR A 329 -13.46 -23.76 -9.56
N PRO A 330 -12.85 -22.65 -9.06
CA PRO A 330 -11.41 -22.60 -8.87
C PRO A 330 -11.02 -23.53 -7.72
N ASN A 331 -9.97 -24.34 -7.88
CA ASN A 331 -9.54 -25.22 -6.79
C ASN A 331 -8.03 -25.48 -6.75
N SER A 332 -7.28 -24.77 -7.60
CA SER A 332 -5.85 -24.96 -7.78
C SER A 332 -5.11 -23.63 -7.82
N ALA A 333 -3.82 -23.67 -7.46
CA ALA A 333 -2.95 -22.52 -7.66
C ALA A 333 -2.81 -22.14 -9.15
N HIS A 334 -3.01 -23.09 -10.07
CA HIS A 334 -3.02 -22.82 -11.52
C HIS A 334 -4.21 -21.96 -11.91
N ASP A 335 -5.41 -22.25 -11.39
CA ASP A 335 -6.59 -21.43 -11.64
C ASP A 335 -6.35 -19.99 -11.17
N ALA A 336 -5.77 -19.81 -9.98
CA ALA A 336 -5.45 -18.51 -9.41
C ALA A 336 -4.39 -17.73 -10.22
N ILE A 337 -3.20 -18.32 -10.41
CA ILE A 337 -2.01 -17.61 -10.90
C ILE A 337 -2.00 -17.51 -12.44
N VAL A 338 -2.61 -18.48 -13.13
CA VAL A 338 -2.54 -18.59 -14.60
C VAL A 338 -3.86 -18.22 -15.25
N LYS A 339 -4.98 -18.73 -14.75
CA LYS A 339 -6.30 -18.46 -15.35
C LYS A 339 -6.96 -17.20 -14.79
N GLY A 340 -6.44 -16.65 -13.70
CA GLY A 340 -7.01 -15.47 -13.05
C GLY A 340 -8.37 -15.76 -12.42
N LEU A 341 -8.58 -16.97 -11.89
CA LEU A 341 -9.78 -17.38 -11.19
C LEU A 341 -9.43 -17.78 -9.75
N ILE A 342 -10.04 -17.16 -8.75
CA ILE A 342 -9.68 -17.35 -7.35
C ILE A 342 -10.91 -17.64 -6.49
N ASP A 343 -10.75 -18.51 -5.51
CA ASP A 343 -11.65 -18.68 -4.38
C ASP A 343 -10.82 -19.14 -3.16
N CYS A 344 -11.48 -19.61 -2.10
CA CYS A 344 -10.77 -20.03 -0.87
C CYS A 344 -9.86 -21.26 -1.09
N ASP A 345 -10.27 -22.20 -1.95
CA ASP A 345 -9.48 -23.40 -2.24
C ASP A 345 -8.24 -23.02 -3.06
N ALA A 346 -8.44 -22.30 -4.17
CA ALA A 346 -7.34 -21.84 -5.01
C ALA A 346 -6.37 -20.91 -4.26
N GLU A 347 -6.88 -20.03 -3.39
CA GLU A 347 -6.07 -19.16 -2.52
C GLU A 347 -5.18 -19.98 -1.59
N ALA A 348 -5.76 -20.93 -0.84
CA ALA A 348 -4.99 -21.77 0.07
C ALA A 348 -3.86 -22.52 -0.63
N GLN A 349 -4.08 -23.00 -1.87
CA GLN A 349 -3.05 -23.66 -2.67
C GLN A 349 -1.90 -22.71 -3.06
N VAL A 350 -2.19 -21.43 -3.40
CA VAL A 350 -1.15 -20.43 -3.72
C VAL A 350 -0.29 -20.15 -2.51
N TYR A 351 -0.89 -19.89 -1.34
CA TYR A 351 -0.12 -19.67 -0.12
C TYR A 351 0.72 -20.91 0.23
N SER A 352 0.15 -22.12 0.15
CA SER A 352 0.86 -23.37 0.39
C SER A 352 2.12 -23.46 -0.47
N ALA A 353 2.00 -23.22 -1.78
CA ALA A 353 3.12 -23.26 -2.72
C ALA A 353 4.23 -22.25 -2.40
N VAL A 354 3.86 -21.03 -2.00
CA VAL A 354 4.83 -19.98 -1.63
C VAL A 354 5.57 -20.36 -0.35
N TYR A 355 4.84 -20.74 0.71
CA TYR A 355 5.46 -21.08 2.00
C TYR A 355 6.30 -22.36 1.93
N ASP A 356 5.85 -23.39 1.22
CA ASP A 356 6.65 -24.61 1.01
C ASP A 356 7.95 -24.30 0.25
N SER A 357 7.88 -23.41 -0.75
CA SER A 357 9.05 -22.97 -1.51
C SER A 357 10.07 -22.22 -0.66
N LEU A 358 9.64 -21.62 0.46
CA LEU A 358 10.51 -20.98 1.45
C LEU A 358 10.96 -21.93 2.57
N GLY A 359 10.56 -23.20 2.50
CA GLY A 359 10.98 -24.23 3.45
C GLY A 359 10.11 -24.33 4.71
N TYR A 360 8.94 -23.70 4.73
CA TYR A 360 7.96 -23.92 5.79
C TYR A 360 7.16 -25.19 5.53
N THR A 361 6.74 -25.85 6.61
CA THR A 361 5.73 -26.92 6.49
C THR A 361 4.35 -26.29 6.43
N THR A 362 3.55 -26.68 5.44
CA THR A 362 2.17 -26.23 5.27
C THR A 362 1.20 -27.40 5.24
N ALA A 363 -0.06 -27.14 5.57
CA ALA A 363 -1.19 -28.03 5.34
C ALA A 363 -2.40 -27.18 4.96
N ILE A 364 -3.40 -27.79 4.30
CA ILE A 364 -4.67 -27.12 4.01
C ILE A 364 -5.77 -27.81 4.80
N LEU A 365 -6.51 -26.99 5.53
CA LEU A 365 -7.67 -27.39 6.29
C LEU A 365 -8.92 -26.81 5.63
N ALA A 366 -10.03 -27.53 5.71
CA ALA A 366 -11.29 -27.08 5.14
C ALA A 366 -12.48 -27.40 6.04
N ARG A 367 -13.55 -26.65 5.81
CA ARG A 367 -14.91 -26.89 6.28
C ARG A 367 -15.88 -26.57 5.12
N PRO A 368 -17.17 -26.93 5.19
CA PRO A 368 -18.11 -26.61 4.12
C PRO A 368 -18.06 -25.12 3.73
N GLY A 369 -17.70 -24.85 2.48
CA GLY A 369 -17.63 -23.51 1.89
C GLY A 369 -16.38 -22.68 2.22
N HIS A 370 -15.33 -23.26 2.84
CA HIS A 370 -14.09 -22.52 3.10
C HIS A 370 -12.88 -23.44 3.29
N ALA A 371 -11.75 -23.09 2.68
CA ALA A 371 -10.45 -23.70 2.87
C ALA A 371 -9.42 -22.65 3.30
N PHE A 372 -8.41 -23.08 4.03
CA PHE A 372 -7.36 -22.22 4.54
C PHE A 372 -6.05 -22.97 4.72
N VAL A 373 -4.95 -22.25 4.50
CA VAL A 373 -3.61 -22.74 4.75
C VAL A 373 -3.27 -22.61 6.23
N VAL A 374 -2.60 -23.61 6.79
CA VAL A 374 -1.89 -23.50 8.06
C VAL A 374 -0.40 -23.72 7.85
N ILE A 375 0.42 -22.92 8.52
CA ILE A 375 1.88 -22.88 8.36
C ILE A 375 2.52 -23.20 9.70
N LYS A 376 3.53 -24.07 9.69
CA LYS A 376 4.32 -24.41 10.87
C LYS A 376 5.52 -23.46 10.98
N ILE A 377 5.48 -22.58 11.97
CA ILE A 377 6.51 -21.56 12.23
C ILE A 377 7.11 -21.84 13.60
N GLU A 378 8.42 -22.11 13.64
CA GLU A 378 9.18 -22.46 14.85
C GLU A 378 8.45 -23.47 15.77
N GLY A 379 7.91 -24.54 15.16
CA GLY A 379 7.26 -25.65 15.86
C GLY A 379 5.78 -25.46 16.20
N ASN A 380 5.19 -24.29 15.95
CA ASN A 380 3.78 -24.01 16.19
C ASN A 380 3.01 -23.84 14.87
N TRP A 381 1.74 -24.26 14.83
CA TRP A 381 0.87 -24.07 13.67
C TRP A 381 0.15 -22.73 13.75
N TYR A 382 0.10 -22.02 12.61
CA TYR A 382 -0.58 -20.75 12.48
C TYR A 382 -1.50 -20.76 11.25
N LEU A 383 -2.68 -20.20 11.42
CA LEU A 383 -3.57 -19.81 10.34
C LEU A 383 -3.11 -18.44 9.83
N ASP A 384 -2.89 -18.32 8.52
CA ASP A 384 -2.73 -17.01 7.87
C ASP A 384 -4.08 -16.60 7.27
N THR A 385 -4.66 -15.51 7.78
CA THR A 385 -5.87 -14.91 7.23
C THR A 385 -5.57 -13.48 6.83
N ALA A 386 -5.20 -13.29 5.56
CA ALA A 386 -4.86 -11.98 5.00
C ALA A 386 -3.78 -11.23 5.80
N GLY A 387 -2.71 -11.92 6.20
CA GLY A 387 -1.61 -11.34 6.97
C GLY A 387 -1.87 -11.22 8.47
N VAL A 388 -2.91 -11.90 8.98
CA VAL A 388 -3.13 -12.11 10.41
C VAL A 388 -2.78 -13.55 10.75
N TYR A 389 -1.80 -13.72 11.63
CA TYR A 389 -1.31 -15.03 12.07
C TYR A 389 -1.92 -15.40 13.41
N THR A 390 -2.85 -16.34 13.38
CA THR A 390 -3.50 -16.86 14.60
C THR A 390 -2.95 -18.23 14.92
N LYS A 391 -2.52 -18.46 16.16
CA LYS A 391 -2.02 -19.78 16.58
C LYS A 391 -3.17 -20.79 16.57
N VAL A 392 -2.93 -21.97 16.00
CA VAL A 392 -3.93 -23.04 15.89
C VAL A 392 -3.51 -24.24 16.73
N ASP A 393 -4.38 -24.64 17.65
CA ASP A 393 -4.34 -25.99 18.22
C ASP A 393 -5.01 -26.93 17.22
N MET A 394 -4.20 -27.71 16.50
CA MET A 394 -4.68 -28.60 15.45
C MET A 394 -5.65 -29.67 15.97
N LYS A 395 -5.44 -30.17 17.18
CA LYS A 395 -6.29 -31.19 17.79
C LYS A 395 -7.66 -30.59 18.14
N GLN A 396 -7.67 -29.41 18.73
CA GLN A 396 -8.91 -28.68 19.01
C GLN A 396 -9.64 -28.34 17.70
N ALA A 397 -8.94 -27.84 16.69
CA ALA A 397 -9.53 -27.43 15.43
C ALA A 397 -10.19 -28.61 14.69
N MET A 398 -9.53 -29.77 14.62
CA MET A 398 -10.13 -30.98 14.05
C MET A 398 -11.35 -31.45 14.87
N SER A 399 -11.32 -31.35 16.20
CA SER A 399 -12.49 -31.69 17.04
C SER A 399 -13.71 -30.79 16.80
N GLN A 400 -13.48 -29.59 16.24
CA GLN A 400 -14.53 -28.64 15.86
C GLN A 400 -15.00 -28.81 14.40
N GLY A 401 -14.61 -29.91 13.75
CA GLY A 401 -15.11 -30.28 12.42
C GLY A 401 -14.27 -29.77 11.25
N LEU A 402 -13.07 -29.24 11.50
CA LEU A 402 -12.11 -28.99 10.42
C LEU A 402 -11.56 -30.31 9.88
N GLN A 403 -11.46 -30.41 8.55
CA GLN A 403 -10.91 -31.56 7.85
C GLN A 403 -9.57 -31.20 7.22
N VAL A 404 -8.62 -32.12 7.26
CA VAL A 404 -7.35 -31.99 6.53
C VAL A 404 -7.61 -32.39 5.08
N VAL A 405 -7.52 -31.43 4.15
CA VAL A 405 -7.69 -31.70 2.71
C VAL A 405 -6.36 -31.84 1.99
N VAL A 406 -5.31 -31.18 2.49
CA VAL A 406 -3.93 -31.41 2.07
C VAL A 406 -3.08 -31.65 3.32
N PRO A 407 -2.41 -32.80 3.45
CA PRO A 407 -1.63 -33.13 4.65
C PRO A 407 -0.35 -32.29 4.75
N PRO A 408 0.31 -32.25 5.92
CA PRO A 408 1.59 -31.55 6.09
C PRO A 408 2.64 -31.91 5.04
N THR A 409 3.34 -30.91 4.49
CA THR A 409 4.41 -31.13 3.50
C THR A 409 5.58 -31.98 4.01
N ASP A 410 5.82 -31.98 5.33
CA ASP A 410 6.86 -32.79 5.97
C ASP A 410 6.42 -34.24 6.23
N GLY A 411 5.19 -34.62 5.84
CA GLY A 411 4.60 -35.94 6.09
C GLY A 411 4.20 -36.19 7.55
N SER A 412 4.32 -35.18 8.42
CA SER A 412 3.90 -35.31 9.81
C SER A 412 2.39 -35.47 9.93
N THR A 413 1.94 -36.16 10.97
CA THR A 413 0.51 -36.20 11.30
C THR A 413 0.14 -34.97 12.11
N LEU A 414 -0.96 -34.33 11.75
CA LEU A 414 -1.62 -33.33 12.59
C LEU A 414 -2.28 -34.11 13.75
N ARG A 415 -1.59 -34.27 14.88
CA ARG A 415 -2.08 -34.96 16.08
C ARG A 415 -1.94 -34.09 17.31
#